data_AF-A0AAD7BJV9-F1
#
_entry.id   AF-A0AAD7BJV9-F1
#
_cell.length_a   1.000
_cell.length_b   1.000
_cell.length_c   1.000
_cell.angle_alpha   90.00
_cell.angle_beta   90.00
_cell.angle_gamma   90.00
#
_symmetry.space_group_name_H-M   'P 1'
#
loop_
_entity.id
_entity.type
_entity.pdbx_description
1 polymer ?
#
loop_
_entity_poly.entity_id
_entity_poly.type
_entity_poly.pdbx_seq_one_letter_code
_entity_poly.pdbx_strand_id
1 'polypeptide(L)'
;MSDSDNSLGPMLTKDMPYSEWKGDAKAYLRRKGVYTHCIITPDPKADAEIVASREKCAGILWGMLSKEVKPLVRAHEDDPKALWEALETILAPRKAGARFNAYRTLTSIRLREDETLLALTGRISTAMRLLKESRSKTFTLDNADEELQAVVLLMALPDEQFSVLKAPFEQSSADLKVAEIETAYANYQAFRTAHQEGDTNQHNPLSGLAMAVTSPVSNNPSPLNSALAAAPPAVPVTCPGCGRSGHTLFQCFQFLELIGKRPKKEKGAAPQVANTQAPLRT
;
A
#
# COMPACT_ATOMS: atom_id res chain seq x y z
N MET A 1 17.97 -14.45 -42.40
CA MET A 1 17.89 -13.32 -41.45
C MET A 1 16.53 -13.40 -40.80
N SER A 2 16.49 -13.89 -39.56
CA SER A 2 15.27 -14.26 -38.84
C SER A 2 14.41 -13.05 -38.47
N ASP A 3 13.08 -13.25 -38.48
CA ASP A 3 11.96 -12.34 -38.20
C ASP A 3 11.97 -11.64 -36.83
N SER A 4 13.09 -11.05 -36.40
CA SER A 4 13.16 -10.25 -35.17
C SER A 4 12.42 -8.91 -35.29
N ASP A 5 12.05 -8.49 -36.51
CA ASP A 5 11.43 -7.20 -36.75
C ASP A 5 9.92 -7.20 -36.51
N ASN A 6 9.28 -8.37 -36.37
CA ASN A 6 7.83 -8.49 -36.08
C ASN A 6 7.49 -8.86 -34.62
N SER A 7 8.49 -8.89 -33.72
CA SER A 7 8.23 -9.08 -32.29
C SER A 7 7.41 -7.92 -31.72
N LEU A 8 6.39 -8.21 -30.90
CA LEU A 8 5.52 -7.22 -30.24
C LEU A 8 6.23 -6.34 -29.19
N GLY A 9 7.53 -6.55 -28.98
CA GLY A 9 8.31 -5.84 -27.98
C GLY A 9 8.17 -6.45 -26.57
N PRO A 10 8.77 -5.81 -25.55
CA PRO A 10 8.72 -6.31 -24.18
C PRO A 10 7.30 -6.18 -23.62
N MET A 11 6.76 -7.28 -23.10
CA MET A 11 5.42 -7.33 -22.53
C MET A 11 5.42 -6.82 -21.08
N LEU A 12 4.58 -5.83 -20.79
CA LEU A 12 4.34 -5.34 -19.43
C LEU A 12 3.27 -6.18 -18.76
N THR A 13 3.68 -6.98 -17.78
CA THR A 13 2.78 -7.73 -16.89
C THR A 13 2.61 -6.99 -15.56
N LYS A 14 1.56 -7.35 -14.79
CA LYS A 14 1.27 -6.72 -13.50
C LYS A 14 2.40 -6.87 -12.48
N ASP A 15 3.14 -7.97 -12.54
CA ASP A 15 4.16 -8.33 -11.54
C ASP A 15 5.57 -7.90 -11.94
N MET A 16 5.75 -7.31 -13.11
CA MET A 16 7.04 -6.85 -13.60
C MET A 16 7.38 -5.46 -13.02
N PRO A 17 8.63 -5.22 -12.55
CA PRO A 17 9.06 -3.88 -12.17
C PRO A 17 8.93 -2.91 -13.34
N TYR A 18 8.13 -1.86 -13.18
CA TYR A 18 7.91 -0.87 -14.24
C TYR A 18 9.21 -0.24 -14.77
N SER A 19 10.20 -0.03 -13.90
CA SER A 19 11.49 0.57 -14.26
C SER A 19 12.31 -0.30 -15.23
N GLU A 20 12.23 -1.62 -15.09
CA GLU A 20 12.87 -2.58 -15.98
C GLU A 20 12.19 -2.57 -17.36
N TRP A 21 10.86 -2.76 -17.38
CA TRP A 21 10.07 -2.69 -18.61
C TRP A 21 10.25 -1.36 -19.35
N LYS A 22 10.23 -0.23 -18.62
CA LYS A 22 10.39 1.11 -19.19
C LYS A 22 11.71 1.25 -19.95
N GLY A 23 12.79 0.64 -19.45
CA GLY A 23 14.09 0.62 -20.12
C GLY A 23 14.03 -0.12 -21.45
N ASP A 24 13.50 -1.34 -21.43
CA ASP A 24 13.40 -2.20 -22.62
C ASP A 24 12.43 -1.65 -23.66
N ALA A 25 11.26 -1.16 -23.23
CA ALA A 25 10.27 -0.55 -24.10
C ALA A 25 10.84 0.69 -24.80
N LYS A 26 11.58 1.54 -24.07
CA LYS A 26 12.27 2.69 -24.64
C LYS A 26 13.31 2.28 -25.68
N ALA A 27 14.11 1.26 -25.41
CA ALA A 27 15.08 0.74 -26.37
C ALA A 27 14.40 0.19 -27.64
N TYR A 28 13.29 -0.53 -27.48
CA TYR A 28 12.50 -1.05 -28.59
C TYR A 28 11.89 0.08 -29.44
N LEU A 29 11.24 1.07 -28.83
CA LEU A 29 10.62 2.20 -29.56
C LEU A 29 11.64 3.04 -30.30
N ARG A 30 12.86 3.18 -29.76
CA ARG A 30 13.98 3.84 -30.45
C ARG A 30 14.43 3.07 -31.68
N ARG A 31 14.53 1.74 -31.58
CA ARG A 31 14.83 0.86 -32.72
C ARG A 31 13.78 0.97 -33.83
N LYS A 32 12.51 1.16 -33.44
CA LYS A 32 11.39 1.38 -34.37
C LYS A 32 11.28 2.83 -34.88
N GLY A 33 12.15 3.74 -34.44
CA GLY A 33 12.17 5.14 -34.87
C GLY A 33 11.02 5.99 -34.34
N VAL A 34 10.20 5.50 -33.40
CA VAL A 34 8.97 6.18 -32.97
C VAL A 34 9.07 6.84 -31.60
N TYR A 35 10.11 6.55 -30.81
CA TYR A 35 10.19 6.99 -29.39
C TYR A 35 10.00 8.50 -29.19
N THR A 36 10.58 9.33 -30.05
CA THR A 36 10.45 10.80 -29.94
C THR A 36 8.99 11.22 -30.09
N HIS A 37 8.25 10.60 -31.00
CA HIS A 37 6.82 10.86 -31.23
C HIS A 37 5.94 10.41 -30.07
N CYS A 38 6.39 9.44 -29.28
CA CYS A 38 5.67 8.96 -28.10
C CYS A 38 5.64 9.96 -26.93
N ILE A 39 6.62 10.87 -26.83
CA ILE A 39 6.81 11.73 -25.65
C ILE A 39 6.51 13.21 -25.90
N ILE A 40 6.44 13.63 -27.16
CA ILE A 40 6.06 15.00 -27.53
C ILE A 40 4.55 15.20 -27.36
N THR A 41 4.14 16.43 -27.06
CA THR A 41 2.75 16.86 -27.26
C THR A 41 2.62 17.34 -28.71
N PRO A 42 1.62 16.90 -29.49
CA PRO A 42 1.49 17.34 -30.86
C PRO A 42 1.13 18.83 -30.91
N ASP A 43 1.74 19.56 -31.83
CA ASP A 43 1.29 20.89 -32.23
C ASP A 43 -0.10 20.74 -32.89
N PRO A 44 -1.09 21.62 -32.62
CA PRO A 44 -2.34 21.66 -33.37
C PRO A 44 -2.17 21.73 -34.90
N LYS A 45 -1.01 22.14 -35.40
CA LYS A 45 -0.62 22.21 -36.82
C LYS A 45 0.39 21.13 -37.22
N ALA A 46 0.50 20.05 -36.46
CA ALA A 46 1.45 18.98 -36.76
C ALA A 46 1.18 18.37 -38.16
N ASP A 47 2.25 18.13 -38.89
CA ASP A 47 2.18 17.49 -40.20
C ASP A 47 1.62 16.07 -40.11
N ALA A 48 0.98 15.59 -41.18
CA ALA A 48 0.35 14.27 -41.24
C ALA A 48 1.33 13.12 -40.90
N GLU A 49 2.62 13.29 -41.21
CA GLU A 49 3.67 12.32 -40.87
C GLU A 49 3.90 12.20 -39.36
N ILE A 50 3.80 13.32 -38.63
CA ILE A 50 3.93 13.34 -37.16
C ILE A 50 2.72 12.63 -36.54
N VAL A 51 1.51 12.89 -37.06
CA VAL A 51 0.28 12.23 -36.60
C VAL A 51 0.37 10.72 -36.82
N ALA A 52 0.72 10.27 -38.02
CA ALA A 52 0.87 8.84 -38.33
C ALA A 52 1.96 8.16 -37.47
N SER A 53 3.07 8.86 -37.22
CA SER A 53 4.14 8.34 -36.34
C SER A 53 3.69 8.20 -34.88
N ARG A 54 2.79 9.06 -34.42
CA ARG A 54 2.19 8.97 -33.08
C ARG A 54 1.20 7.82 -32.97
N GLU A 55 0.31 7.66 -33.95
CA GLU A 55 -0.61 6.51 -34.01
C GLU A 55 0.16 5.18 -34.04
N LYS A 56 1.24 5.13 -34.83
CA LYS A 56 2.15 3.97 -34.85
C LYS A 56 2.77 3.72 -33.49
N CYS A 57 3.21 4.77 -32.77
CA CYS A 57 3.71 4.58 -31.41
C CYS A 57 2.63 4.05 -30.47
N ALA A 58 1.41 4.63 -30.50
CA ALA A 58 0.30 4.20 -29.66
C ALA A 58 -0.01 2.71 -29.86
N GLY A 59 -0.09 2.26 -31.12
CA GLY A 59 -0.31 0.86 -31.46
C GLY A 59 0.79 -0.07 -30.94
N ILE A 60 2.07 0.33 -31.08
CA ILE A 60 3.20 -0.44 -30.55
C ILE A 60 3.14 -0.50 -29.01
N LEU A 61 2.92 0.63 -28.35
CA LEU A 61 2.79 0.70 -26.89
C LEU A 61 1.67 -0.17 -26.38
N TRP A 62 0.49 -0.08 -27.00
CA TRP A 62 -0.65 -0.91 -26.67
C TRP A 62 -0.35 -2.41 -26.89
N GLY A 63 0.42 -2.73 -27.92
CA GLY A 63 0.92 -4.09 -28.20
C GLY A 63 1.82 -4.65 -27.10
N MET A 64 2.56 -3.78 -26.40
CA MET A 64 3.41 -4.14 -25.25
C MET A 64 2.64 -4.35 -23.95
N LEU A 65 1.33 -4.09 -23.89
CA LEU A 65 0.55 -4.24 -22.67
C LEU A 65 -0.15 -5.60 -22.59
N SER A 66 -0.03 -6.23 -21.43
CA SER A 66 -0.76 -7.46 -21.10
C SER A 66 -2.27 -7.19 -20.93
N LYS A 67 -3.06 -8.27 -20.93
CA LYS A 67 -4.52 -8.20 -20.81
C LYS A 67 -4.97 -7.62 -19.46
N GLU A 68 -4.13 -7.75 -18.44
CA GLU A 68 -4.37 -7.26 -17.08
C GLU A 68 -4.06 -5.76 -16.96
N VAL A 69 -3.10 -5.24 -17.73
CA VAL A 69 -2.68 -3.83 -17.67
C VAL A 69 -3.54 -2.95 -18.58
N LYS A 70 -3.95 -3.44 -19.75
CA LYS A 70 -4.77 -2.69 -20.72
C LYS A 70 -6.01 -2.00 -20.12
N PRO A 71 -6.82 -2.64 -19.27
CA PRO A 71 -7.99 -2.01 -18.68
C PRO A 71 -7.65 -0.77 -17.83
N LEU A 72 -6.44 -0.69 -17.26
CA LEU A 72 -6.03 0.40 -16.36
C LEU A 72 -5.75 1.71 -17.10
N VAL A 73 -5.46 1.64 -18.40
CA VAL A 73 -5.00 2.78 -19.20
C VAL A 73 -5.80 2.97 -20.50
N ARG A 74 -6.91 2.26 -20.64
CA ARG A 74 -7.75 2.27 -21.85
C ARG A 74 -8.22 3.65 -22.28
N ALA A 75 -8.48 4.55 -21.33
CA ALA A 75 -8.87 5.93 -21.61
C ALA A 75 -7.79 6.74 -22.37
N HIS A 76 -6.58 6.22 -22.49
CA HIS A 76 -5.43 6.86 -23.11
C HIS A 76 -4.89 6.07 -24.31
N GLU A 77 -5.64 5.09 -24.85
CA GLU A 77 -5.12 4.15 -25.85
C GLU A 77 -4.61 4.81 -27.14
N ASP A 78 -5.22 5.93 -27.55
CA ASP A 78 -4.89 6.64 -28.79
C ASP A 78 -3.81 7.73 -28.64
N ASP A 79 -3.48 8.15 -27.41
CA ASP A 79 -2.42 9.13 -27.16
C ASP A 79 -1.21 8.43 -26.54
N PRO A 80 -0.12 8.23 -27.31
CA PRO A 80 1.05 7.50 -26.81
C PRO A 80 1.70 8.18 -25.60
N LYS A 81 1.60 9.52 -25.49
CA LYS A 81 2.15 10.27 -24.37
C LYS A 81 1.30 10.07 -23.12
N ALA A 82 -0.01 10.31 -23.24
CA ALA A 82 -0.94 10.11 -22.13
C ALA A 82 -0.92 8.64 -21.65
N LEU A 83 -0.82 7.68 -22.58
CA LEU A 83 -0.67 6.25 -22.26
C LEU A 83 0.59 6.00 -21.42
N TRP A 84 1.74 6.51 -21.86
CA TRP A 84 3.01 6.34 -21.16
C TRP A 84 3.00 7.01 -19.76
N GLU A 85 2.43 8.21 -19.66
CA GLU A 85 2.31 8.94 -18.39
C GLU A 85 1.34 8.25 -17.42
N ALA A 86 0.23 7.70 -17.92
CA ALA A 86 -0.71 6.92 -17.13
C ALA A 86 -0.06 5.64 -16.58
N LEU A 87 0.70 4.92 -17.41
CA LEU A 87 1.47 3.75 -16.97
C LEU A 87 2.48 4.11 -15.87
N GLU A 88 3.22 5.21 -16.02
CA GLU A 88 4.16 5.67 -14.98
C GLU A 88 3.44 6.04 -13.68
N THR A 89 2.26 6.66 -13.78
CA THR A 89 1.46 7.05 -12.62
C THR A 89 0.89 5.85 -11.85
N ILE A 90 0.45 4.81 -12.57
CA ILE A 90 -0.22 3.64 -12.00
C ILE A 90 0.80 2.62 -11.48
N LEU A 91 1.86 2.35 -12.25
CA LEU A 91 2.79 1.24 -12.00
C LEU A 91 4.11 1.66 -11.36
N ALA A 92 4.44 2.96 -11.39
CA ALA A 92 5.53 3.53 -10.61
C ALA A 92 5.08 4.78 -9.83
N PRO A 93 4.04 4.65 -8.98
CA PRO A 93 3.56 5.77 -8.21
C PRO A 93 4.68 6.27 -7.30
N ARG A 94 5.13 7.51 -7.53
CA ARG A 94 6.11 8.23 -6.69
C ARG A 94 5.45 8.74 -5.41
N LYS A 95 4.79 7.84 -4.70
CA LYS A 95 3.95 8.06 -3.51
C LYS A 95 4.76 7.80 -2.24
N ALA A 96 4.40 8.46 -1.14
CA ALA A 96 5.11 8.29 0.13
C ALA A 96 5.12 6.84 0.63
N GLY A 97 4.06 6.06 0.41
CA GLY A 97 4.07 4.63 0.75
C GLY A 97 5.16 3.83 0.04
N ALA A 98 5.42 4.13 -1.25
CA ALA A 98 6.52 3.51 -1.98
C ALA A 98 7.89 3.94 -1.43
N ARG A 99 8.03 5.21 -1.03
CA ARG A 99 9.26 5.72 -0.40
C ARG A 99 9.48 5.14 1.00
N PHE A 100 8.42 5.02 1.79
CA PHE A 100 8.43 4.36 3.09
C PHE A 100 8.95 2.92 2.96
N ASN A 101 8.40 2.15 2.01
CA ASN A 101 8.86 0.79 1.74
C ASN A 101 10.32 0.76 1.25
N ALA A 102 10.75 1.74 0.44
CA ALA A 102 12.14 1.85 0.00
C ALA A 102 13.10 2.16 1.17
N TYR A 103 12.73 3.07 2.07
CA TYR A 103 13.49 3.34 3.30
C TYR A 103 13.55 2.11 4.20
N ARG A 104 12.42 1.46 4.48
CA ARG A 104 12.35 0.23 5.30
C ARG A 104 13.21 -0.88 4.69
N THR A 105 13.15 -1.07 3.37
CA THR A 105 13.99 -2.04 2.66
C THR A 105 15.46 -1.69 2.85
N LEU A 106 15.87 -0.46 2.57
CA LEU A 106 17.26 0.00 2.69
C LEU A 106 17.82 -0.22 4.11
N THR A 107 17.07 0.16 5.13
CA THR A 107 17.50 0.06 6.54
C THR A 107 17.44 -1.36 7.09
N SER A 108 16.66 -2.25 6.48
CA SER A 108 16.57 -3.67 6.85
C SER A 108 17.69 -4.55 6.28
N ILE A 109 18.48 -4.06 5.32
CA ILE A 109 19.54 -4.86 4.70
C ILE A 109 20.58 -5.26 5.76
N ARG A 110 20.85 -6.56 5.83
CA ARG A 110 21.92 -7.16 6.64
C ARG A 110 22.76 -8.09 5.76
N LEU A 111 24.02 -8.28 6.15
CA LEU A 111 24.91 -9.26 5.56
C LEU A 111 24.34 -10.67 5.82
N ARG A 112 24.26 -11.50 4.78
CA ARG A 112 23.86 -12.92 4.89
C ARG A 112 25.09 -13.80 5.10
N GLU A 113 24.90 -15.00 5.66
CA GLU A 113 26.00 -15.93 6.00
C GLU A 113 26.90 -16.27 4.80
N ASP A 114 26.32 -16.49 3.62
CA ASP A 114 27.05 -16.85 2.39
C ASP A 114 27.22 -15.68 1.40
N GLU A 115 27.07 -14.42 1.85
CA GLU A 115 27.12 -13.24 1.00
C GLU A 115 28.49 -12.55 1.06
N THR A 116 29.07 -12.26 -0.10
CA THR A 116 30.29 -11.45 -0.17
C THR A 116 29.99 -9.96 0.06
N LEU A 117 30.98 -9.19 0.51
CA LEU A 117 30.83 -7.74 0.66
C LEU A 117 30.41 -7.07 -0.66
N LEU A 118 30.93 -7.54 -1.81
CA LEU A 118 30.57 -7.02 -3.12
C LEU A 118 29.08 -7.24 -3.44
N ALA A 119 28.56 -8.42 -3.14
CA ALA A 119 27.13 -8.73 -3.32
C ALA A 119 26.25 -7.87 -2.40
N LEU A 120 26.66 -7.69 -1.14
CA LEU A 120 25.99 -6.80 -0.19
C LEU A 120 25.97 -5.35 -0.69
N THR A 121 27.10 -4.82 -1.15
CA THR A 121 27.19 -3.48 -1.74
C THR A 121 26.24 -3.35 -2.92
N GLY A 122 26.16 -4.35 -3.81
CA GLY A 122 25.20 -4.35 -4.92
C GLY A 122 23.74 -4.24 -4.48
N ARG A 123 23.35 -4.95 -3.42
CA ARG A 123 22.02 -4.87 -2.81
C ARG A 123 21.74 -3.48 -2.22
N ILE A 124 22.68 -2.90 -1.48
CA ILE A 124 22.55 -1.56 -0.89
C ILE A 124 22.44 -0.50 -2.00
N SER A 125 23.31 -0.55 -3.02
CA SER A 125 23.27 0.37 -4.16
C SER A 125 21.95 0.28 -4.92
N THR A 126 21.42 -0.93 -5.09
CA THR A 126 20.11 -1.14 -5.73
C THR A 126 18.98 -0.54 -4.91
N ALA A 127 18.93 -0.79 -3.60
CA ALA A 127 17.92 -0.21 -2.71
C ALA A 127 17.99 1.33 -2.68
N MET A 128 19.19 1.90 -2.63
CA MET A 128 19.39 3.35 -2.68
C MET A 128 18.93 3.95 -4.03
N ARG A 129 19.19 3.27 -5.15
CA ARG A 129 18.69 3.69 -6.47
C ARG A 129 17.16 3.71 -6.50
N LEU A 130 16.51 2.65 -6.02
CA LEU A 130 15.04 2.58 -5.96
C LEU A 130 14.45 3.68 -5.06
N LEU A 131 15.07 3.95 -3.92
CA LEU A 131 14.67 5.07 -3.06
C LEU A 131 14.78 6.42 -3.79
N LYS A 132 15.86 6.66 -4.55
CA LYS A 132 16.00 7.88 -5.34
C LYS A 132 14.95 7.97 -6.47
N GLU A 133 14.67 6.87 -7.14
CA GLU A 133 13.67 6.80 -8.23
C GLU A 133 12.23 7.04 -7.74
N SER A 134 11.94 6.67 -6.49
CA SER A 134 10.62 6.88 -5.87
C SER A 134 10.32 8.34 -5.50
N ARG A 135 11.30 9.25 -5.63
CA ARG A 135 11.14 10.68 -5.37
C ARG A 135 10.53 11.42 -6.56
N SER A 136 9.67 12.40 -6.29
CA SER A 136 9.18 13.31 -7.32
C SER A 136 10.31 14.23 -7.81
N LYS A 137 10.12 14.89 -8.97
CA LYS A 137 11.12 15.83 -9.51
C LYS A 137 11.30 17.08 -8.63
N THR A 138 10.30 17.40 -7.81
CA THR A 138 10.28 18.55 -6.90
C THR A 138 10.72 18.20 -5.48
N PHE A 139 11.14 16.95 -5.24
CA PHE A 139 11.53 16.47 -3.91
C PHE A 139 12.88 17.06 -3.50
N THR A 140 12.89 17.90 -2.46
CA THR A 140 14.08 18.59 -1.96
C THR A 140 14.82 17.76 -0.92
N LEU A 141 15.99 18.24 -0.47
CA LEU A 141 16.70 17.64 0.67
C LEU A 141 15.90 17.80 1.96
N ASP A 142 15.28 18.96 2.18
CA ASP A 142 14.41 19.19 3.34
C ASP A 142 13.24 18.19 3.38
N ASN A 143 12.65 17.87 2.22
CA ASN A 143 11.64 16.81 2.14
C ASN A 143 12.22 15.44 2.51
N ALA A 144 13.48 15.17 2.18
CA ALA A 144 14.15 13.93 2.54
C ALA A 144 14.36 13.81 4.06
N ASP A 145 14.79 14.89 4.70
CA ASP A 145 15.04 14.93 6.14
C ASP A 145 13.74 14.80 6.95
N GLU A 146 12.69 15.54 6.56
CA GLU A 146 11.36 15.43 7.19
C GLU A 146 10.77 14.03 7.02
N GLU A 147 10.82 13.47 5.80
CA GLU A 147 10.29 12.14 5.51
C GLU A 147 11.10 11.05 6.23
N LEU A 148 12.42 11.19 6.32
CA LEU A 148 13.28 10.26 7.07
C LEU A 148 12.89 10.24 8.55
N GLN A 149 12.65 11.40 9.16
CA GLN A 149 12.20 11.49 10.55
C GLN A 149 10.84 10.78 10.73
N ALA A 150 9.90 11.02 9.82
CA ALA A 150 8.58 10.39 9.85
C ALA A 150 8.64 8.85 9.68
N VAL A 151 9.50 8.35 8.79
CA VAL A 151 9.72 6.91 8.60
C VAL A 151 10.33 6.28 9.84
N VAL A 152 11.36 6.89 10.41
CA VAL A 152 12.03 6.40 11.63
C VAL A 152 11.04 6.36 12.80
N LEU A 153 10.19 7.38 12.93
CA LEU A 153 9.14 7.42 13.95
C LEU A 153 8.17 6.23 13.82
N LEU A 154 7.66 5.97 12.61
CA LEU A 154 6.77 4.83 12.36
C LEU A 154 7.48 3.48 12.58
N MET A 155 8.76 3.37 12.23
CA MET A 155 9.55 2.17 12.47
C MET A 155 9.82 1.92 13.96
N ALA A 156 9.91 2.98 14.77
CA ALA A 156 10.09 2.88 16.21
C ALA A 156 8.82 2.41 16.96
N LEU A 157 7.65 2.46 16.32
CA LEU A 157 6.40 1.95 16.89
C LEU A 157 6.31 0.42 16.72
N PRO A 158 6.09 -0.35 17.81
CA PRO A 158 5.91 -1.81 17.77
C PRO A 158 4.72 -2.23 16.89
N ASP A 159 4.95 -3.20 15.99
CA ASP A 159 3.93 -3.65 15.03
C ASP A 159 2.73 -4.30 15.73
N GLU A 160 2.95 -4.98 16.86
CA GLU A 160 1.91 -5.68 17.62
C GLU A 160 0.81 -4.74 18.13
N GLN A 161 1.17 -3.50 18.45
CA GLN A 161 0.26 -2.52 19.05
C GLN A 161 -0.15 -1.41 18.09
N PHE A 162 0.67 -1.11 17.08
CA PHE A 162 0.50 0.06 16.23
C PHE A 162 0.36 -0.27 14.74
N SER A 163 0.30 -1.54 14.34
CA SER A 163 0.08 -1.96 12.95
C SER A 163 -1.07 -1.19 12.27
N VAL A 164 -2.17 -0.98 12.98
CA VAL A 164 -3.32 -0.27 12.43
C VAL A 164 -3.09 1.24 12.28
N LEU A 165 -2.36 1.86 13.21
CA LEU A 165 -1.95 3.26 13.06
C LEU A 165 -0.99 3.42 11.88
N LYS A 166 -0.10 2.46 11.67
CA LYS A 166 0.95 2.50 10.64
C LYS A 166 0.40 2.31 9.23
N ALA A 167 -0.53 1.38 9.01
CA ALA A 167 -0.94 0.99 7.66
C ALA A 167 -1.40 2.14 6.73
N PRO A 168 -2.17 3.16 7.19
CA PRO A 168 -2.54 4.30 6.37
C PRO A 168 -1.36 5.11 5.83
N PHE A 169 -0.26 5.16 6.59
CA PHE A 169 0.97 5.86 6.19
C PHE A 169 1.77 5.02 5.20
N GLU A 170 1.85 3.71 5.41
CA GLU A 170 2.49 2.75 4.49
C GLU A 170 1.81 2.71 3.11
N GLN A 171 0.53 3.08 3.05
CA GLN A 171 -0.28 3.12 1.82
C GLN A 171 -0.51 4.56 1.31
N SER A 172 0.06 5.57 1.96
CA SER A 172 -0.23 6.98 1.65
C SER A 172 0.27 7.37 0.26
N SER A 173 -0.54 8.14 -0.45
CA SER A 173 -0.16 8.80 -1.70
C SER A 173 0.49 10.17 -1.52
N ALA A 174 0.28 10.81 -0.37
CA ALA A 174 0.81 12.13 -0.04
C ALA A 174 2.09 12.01 0.78
N ASP A 175 2.96 13.03 0.71
CA ASP A 175 4.23 13.10 1.44
C ASP A 175 4.05 12.85 2.93
N LEU A 176 5.00 12.13 3.52
CA LEU A 176 4.91 11.70 4.91
C LEU A 176 5.42 12.81 5.82
N LYS A 177 4.60 13.24 6.78
CA LYS A 177 4.94 14.31 7.73
C LYS A 177 4.83 13.84 9.16
N VAL A 178 5.75 14.31 9.99
CA VAL A 178 5.78 14.00 11.43
C VAL A 178 4.49 14.45 12.12
N ALA A 179 4.03 15.67 11.85
CA ALA A 179 2.82 16.23 12.46
C ALA A 179 1.56 15.39 12.19
N GLU A 180 1.46 14.75 11.02
CA GLU A 180 0.34 13.86 10.69
C GLU A 180 0.37 12.57 11.51
N ILE A 181 1.57 12.03 11.75
CA ILE A 181 1.78 10.85 12.59
C ILE A 181 1.47 11.17 14.05
N GLU A 182 1.94 12.31 14.55
CA GLU A 182 1.66 12.78 15.92
C GLU A 182 0.17 12.96 16.14
N THR A 183 -0.53 13.59 15.19
CA THR A 183 -1.99 13.77 15.25
C THR A 183 -2.70 12.41 15.24
N ALA A 184 -2.30 11.48 14.36
CA ALA A 184 -2.87 10.14 14.32
C ALA A 184 -2.63 9.35 15.61
N TYR A 185 -1.45 9.52 16.23
CA TYR A 185 -1.09 8.90 17.49
C TYR A 185 -1.88 9.46 18.67
N ALA A 186 -2.03 10.79 18.76
CA ALA A 186 -2.86 11.43 19.77
C ALA A 186 -4.33 10.95 19.67
N ASN A 187 -4.87 10.88 18.46
CA ASN A 187 -6.22 10.37 18.22
C ASN A 187 -6.35 8.88 18.60
N TYR A 188 -5.34 8.07 18.27
CA TYR A 188 -5.29 6.66 18.64
C TYR A 188 -5.25 6.47 20.16
N GLN A 189 -4.46 7.27 20.88
CA GLN A 189 -4.40 7.22 22.33
C GLN A 189 -5.72 7.66 22.98
N ALA A 190 -6.28 8.80 22.56
CA ALA A 190 -7.54 9.31 23.10
C ALA A 190 -8.67 8.29 22.93
N PHE A 191 -8.72 7.64 21.76
CA PHE A 191 -9.65 6.56 21.50
C PHE A 191 -9.45 5.39 22.47
N ARG A 192 -8.20 4.98 22.71
CA ARG A 192 -7.89 3.85 23.58
C ARG A 192 -8.25 4.12 25.04
N THR A 193 -7.93 5.31 25.55
CA THR A 193 -8.26 5.71 26.93
C THR A 193 -9.77 5.76 27.16
N ALA A 194 -10.53 6.34 26.22
CA ALA A 194 -11.99 6.42 26.33
C ALA A 194 -12.68 5.04 26.38
N HIS A 195 -12.12 4.03 25.72
CA HIS A 195 -12.66 2.67 25.74
C HIS A 195 -12.17 1.85 26.94
N GLN A 196 -10.98 2.16 27.49
CA GLN A 196 -10.50 1.56 28.72
C GLN A 196 -11.32 2.01 29.95
N GLU A 197 -11.77 3.27 29.98
CA GLU A 197 -12.66 3.80 31.02
C GLU A 197 -14.11 3.28 30.92
N GLY A 198 -14.53 2.83 29.74
CA GLY A 198 -15.83 2.20 29.51
C GLY A 198 -15.91 0.77 30.06
N ASP A 199 -14.81 0.02 30.00
CA ASP A 199 -14.70 -1.35 30.52
C ASP A 199 -14.47 -1.40 32.04
N THR A 200 -13.77 -0.42 32.63
CA THR A 200 -13.57 -0.35 34.09
C THR A 200 -14.84 0.04 34.85
N ASN A 201 -15.75 0.79 34.22
CA ASN A 201 -17.02 1.18 34.83
C ASN A 201 -18.14 0.11 34.74
N GLN A 202 -17.85 -1.09 34.21
CA GLN A 202 -18.77 -2.24 34.25
C GLN A 202 -18.45 -3.28 35.35
N HIS A 203 -17.57 -2.97 36.31
CA HIS A 203 -17.48 -3.78 37.53
C HIS A 203 -18.59 -3.40 38.51
N ASN A 204 -19.65 -4.22 38.47
CA ASN A 204 -20.76 -4.26 39.42
C ASN A 204 -20.25 -4.29 40.87
N PRO A 205 -20.68 -3.39 41.79
CA PRO A 205 -20.16 -3.34 43.15
C PRO A 205 -20.97 -4.28 44.06
N LEU A 206 -20.72 -5.59 44.01
CA LEU A 206 -21.27 -6.52 45.01
C LEU A 206 -20.51 -7.86 45.06
N SER A 207 -19.37 -7.84 45.75
CA SER A 207 -18.79 -8.93 46.54
C SER A 207 -17.63 -8.29 47.31
N GLY A 208 -17.77 -7.91 48.57
CA GLY A 208 -18.15 -8.77 49.69
C GLY A 208 -16.88 -8.97 50.51
N LEU A 209 -16.80 -8.26 51.64
CA LEU A 209 -15.68 -8.25 52.60
C LEU A 209 -15.10 -9.65 52.91
N ALA A 210 -13.77 -9.78 52.91
CA ALA A 210 -13.03 -10.55 53.93
C ALA A 210 -11.50 -10.28 53.88
N MET A 211 -11.05 -9.56 54.91
CA MET A 211 -9.80 -9.66 55.69
C MET A 211 -8.42 -9.82 55.03
N ALA A 212 -7.52 -8.93 55.48
CA ALA A 212 -6.07 -9.00 55.37
C ALA A 212 -5.47 -10.22 56.07
N VAL A 213 -4.39 -10.77 55.50
CA VAL A 213 -3.22 -11.25 56.26
C VAL A 213 -1.99 -11.32 55.35
N THR A 214 -0.85 -11.08 55.99
CA THR A 214 0.52 -10.89 55.48
C THR A 214 1.16 -12.15 54.88
N SER A 215 2.09 -11.94 53.93
CA SER A 215 3.05 -12.91 53.34
C SER A 215 3.89 -13.66 54.40
N PRO A 216 4.65 -14.78 54.13
CA PRO A 216 5.73 -14.84 53.11
C PRO A 216 6.10 -16.21 52.43
N VAL A 217 6.84 -16.11 51.30
CA VAL A 217 7.98 -16.91 50.73
C VAL A 217 8.06 -18.45 50.91
N SER A 218 8.25 -19.22 49.80
CA SER A 218 9.48 -20.02 49.45
C SER A 218 9.27 -21.26 48.51
N ASN A 219 10.10 -21.32 47.45
CA ASN A 219 10.80 -22.45 46.75
C ASN A 219 10.14 -23.80 46.32
N ASN A 220 10.09 -24.01 44.97
CA ASN A 220 10.42 -25.18 44.09
C ASN A 220 10.04 -26.66 44.44
N PRO A 221 10.11 -27.64 43.49
CA PRO A 221 9.89 -27.70 42.03
C PRO A 221 8.90 -28.84 41.58
N SER A 222 8.60 -28.93 40.28
CA SER A 222 7.70 -29.92 39.60
C SER A 222 8.12 -31.41 39.74
N PRO A 223 7.27 -32.42 39.37
CA PRO A 223 7.18 -32.89 37.96
C PRO A 223 5.82 -33.48 37.45
N LEU A 224 5.70 -33.54 36.09
CA LEU A 224 4.99 -34.47 35.15
C LEU A 224 3.61 -35.09 35.54
N ASN A 225 2.58 -35.28 34.70
CA ASN A 225 2.48 -35.40 33.24
C ASN A 225 1.00 -35.33 32.75
N SER A 226 0.84 -34.91 31.48
CA SER A 226 -0.16 -35.36 30.49
C SER A 226 -1.66 -35.07 30.66
N ALA A 227 -2.16 -34.08 29.90
CA ALA A 227 -3.49 -34.13 29.30
C ALA A 227 -3.52 -33.38 27.95
N LEU A 228 -4.17 -34.01 26.97
CA LEU A 228 -4.33 -33.62 25.56
C LEU A 228 -4.65 -32.12 25.36
N ALA A 229 -3.87 -31.46 24.50
CA ALA A 229 -4.18 -30.13 24.00
C ALA A 229 -5.39 -30.18 23.05
N ALA A 230 -6.54 -29.70 23.52
CA ALA A 230 -7.65 -29.30 22.67
C ALA A 230 -7.28 -28.02 21.91
N ALA A 231 -7.67 -27.94 20.63
CA ALA A 231 -7.52 -26.74 19.82
C ALA A 231 -8.19 -25.53 20.48
N PRO A 232 -7.59 -24.31 20.45
CA PRO A 232 -8.23 -23.13 20.99
C PRO A 232 -9.49 -22.80 20.17
N PRO A 233 -10.62 -22.43 20.81
CA PRO A 233 -11.80 -21.97 20.09
C PRO A 233 -11.46 -20.71 19.29
N ALA A 234 -11.97 -20.64 18.06
CA ALA A 234 -11.85 -19.48 17.20
C ALA A 234 -12.39 -18.23 17.93
N VAL A 235 -11.49 -17.35 18.34
CA VAL A 235 -11.84 -16.09 18.98
C VAL A 235 -12.58 -15.25 17.93
N PRO A 236 -13.80 -14.77 18.20
CA PRO A 236 -14.51 -13.91 17.26
C PRO A 236 -13.63 -12.68 17.01
N VAL A 237 -13.27 -12.43 15.74
CA VAL A 237 -12.50 -11.25 15.35
C VAL A 237 -13.39 -10.02 15.57
N THR A 238 -13.28 -9.43 16.75
CA THR A 238 -13.88 -8.14 17.08
C THR A 238 -12.99 -7.05 16.50
N CYS A 239 -13.63 -5.99 16.01
CA CYS A 239 -12.92 -4.82 15.52
C CYS A 239 -12.08 -4.23 16.66
N PRO A 240 -10.74 -4.11 16.54
CA PRO A 240 -9.88 -3.52 17.57
C PRO A 240 -10.21 -2.05 17.86
N GLY A 241 -10.99 -1.40 16.99
CA GLY A 241 -11.55 -0.07 17.22
C GLY A 241 -12.77 -0.15 18.11
N CYS A 242 -13.94 -0.40 17.55
CA CYS A 242 -15.20 -0.25 18.29
C CYS A 242 -15.64 -1.48 19.09
N GLY A 243 -14.82 -2.54 19.16
CA GLY A 243 -15.13 -3.78 19.89
C GLY A 243 -16.24 -4.65 19.26
N ARG A 244 -16.90 -4.20 18.19
CA ARG A 244 -17.96 -4.96 17.50
C ARG A 244 -17.37 -5.96 16.53
N SER A 245 -17.96 -7.15 16.44
CA SER A 245 -17.63 -8.16 15.43
C SER A 245 -18.14 -7.75 14.03
N GLY A 246 -17.48 -8.25 12.98
CA GLY A 246 -17.97 -8.15 11.60
C GLY A 246 -17.33 -7.07 10.72
N HIS A 247 -16.29 -6.38 11.20
CA HIS A 247 -15.50 -5.46 10.37
C HIS A 247 -14.08 -5.26 10.94
N THR A 248 -13.15 -4.79 10.10
CA THR A 248 -11.77 -4.47 10.51
C THR A 248 -11.65 -3.00 10.98
N LEU A 249 -10.56 -2.63 11.66
CA LEU A 249 -10.38 -1.25 12.15
C LEU A 249 -10.38 -0.20 11.02
N PHE A 250 -9.95 -0.55 9.80
CA PHE A 250 -10.06 0.34 8.62
C PHE A 250 -11.48 0.47 8.05
N GLN A 251 -12.38 -0.41 8.45
CA GLN A 251 -13.81 -0.35 8.14
C GLN A 251 -14.61 0.25 9.31
N CYS A 252 -13.93 0.57 10.42
CA CYS A 252 -14.56 1.13 11.61
C CYS A 252 -14.93 2.59 11.36
N PHE A 253 -16.23 2.84 11.26
CA PHE A 253 -16.77 4.17 11.02
C PHE A 253 -16.27 5.21 12.04
N GLN A 254 -16.20 4.83 13.31
CA GLN A 254 -15.75 5.70 14.40
C GLN A 254 -14.26 6.02 14.31
N PHE A 255 -13.44 5.06 13.89
CA PHE A 255 -12.01 5.28 13.66
C PHE A 255 -11.76 6.17 12.44
N LEU A 256 -12.46 5.91 11.32
CA LEU A 256 -12.35 6.69 10.08
C LEU A 256 -12.78 8.16 10.26
N GLU A 257 -13.77 8.41 11.11
CA GLU A 257 -14.20 9.76 11.47
C GLU A 257 -13.11 10.51 12.25
N LEU A 258 -12.44 9.85 13.19
CA LEU A 258 -11.38 10.45 14.01
C LEU A 258 -10.09 10.71 13.23
N ILE A 259 -9.75 9.89 12.23
CA ILE A 259 -8.56 10.12 11.38
C ILE A 259 -8.85 11.00 10.15
N GLY A 260 -10.03 11.61 10.06
CA GLY A 260 -10.40 12.52 8.98
C GLY A 260 -10.51 11.89 7.58
N LYS A 261 -10.55 10.55 7.48
CA LYS A 261 -10.58 9.81 6.21
C LYS A 261 -11.97 9.30 5.82
N ARG A 262 -13.04 9.96 6.27
CA ARG A 262 -14.41 9.54 5.90
C ARG A 262 -14.57 9.58 4.37
N PRO A 263 -15.01 8.50 3.71
CA PRO A 263 -15.45 8.58 2.32
C PRO A 263 -16.61 9.56 2.24
N LYS A 264 -16.52 10.55 1.33
CA LYS A 264 -17.60 11.52 1.08
C LYS A 264 -18.90 10.74 0.86
N LYS A 265 -19.94 11.10 1.60
CA LYS A 265 -21.26 10.45 1.54
C LYS A 265 -21.79 10.60 0.11
N GLU A 266 -21.62 9.59 -0.73
CA GLU A 266 -22.42 9.48 -1.95
C GLU A 266 -23.88 9.39 -1.50
N LYS A 267 -24.71 10.32 -1.97
CA LYS A 267 -26.16 10.28 -1.78
C LYS A 267 -26.68 9.11 -2.63
N GLY A 268 -26.56 7.90 -2.10
CA GLY A 268 -27.07 6.68 -2.69
C GLY A 268 -28.54 6.45 -2.34
N ALA A 269 -29.32 6.18 -3.39
CA ALA A 269 -30.73 5.85 -3.38
C ALA A 269 -31.10 4.69 -2.44
N ALA A 270 -32.36 4.68 -2.02
CA ALA A 270 -32.95 3.67 -1.15
C ALA A 270 -32.86 2.25 -1.75
N PRO A 271 -32.69 1.20 -0.93
CA PRO A 271 -32.66 -0.17 -1.41
C PRO A 271 -34.07 -0.62 -1.80
N GLN A 272 -34.26 -1.00 -3.07
CA GLN A 272 -35.44 -1.74 -3.51
C GLN A 272 -35.40 -3.14 -2.92
N VAL A 273 -36.42 -3.45 -2.10
CA VAL A 273 -36.68 -4.79 -1.59
C VAL A 273 -37.27 -5.61 -2.73
N ALA A 274 -36.55 -6.66 -3.14
CA ALA A 274 -37.03 -7.66 -4.08
C ALA A 274 -38.18 -8.44 -3.43
N ASN A 275 -39.39 -8.31 -3.97
CA ASN A 275 -40.55 -9.09 -3.56
C ASN A 275 -40.74 -10.26 -4.52
N THR A 276 -40.30 -11.45 -4.10
CA THR A 276 -40.59 -12.73 -4.78
C THR A 276 -42.03 -13.12 -4.51
N GLN A 277 -42.90 -13.03 -5.51
CA GLN A 277 -44.16 -13.77 -5.55
C GLN A 277 -44.10 -14.83 -6.66
N ALA A 278 -44.21 -16.09 -6.23
CA ALA A 278 -44.37 -17.25 -7.10
C ALA A 278 -45.82 -17.32 -7.62
N PRO A 279 -46.07 -17.82 -8.85
CA PRO A 279 -47.42 -17.94 -9.38
C PRO A 279 -48.07 -19.27 -8.97
N LEU A 280 -49.29 -19.20 -8.44
CA LEU A 280 -50.20 -20.34 -8.32
C LEU A 280 -51.13 -20.38 -9.53
N ARG A 281 -51.26 -21.58 -10.08
CA ARG A 281 -52.09 -21.99 -11.21
C ARG A 281 -53.57 -21.60 -11.07
N THR A 282 -54.19 -21.27 -12.20
CA THR A 282 -55.29 -22.02 -12.83
C THR A 282 -55.30 -21.75 -14.32
#